data_AF-A0A847Q9Z9-F1
#
_entry.id   AF-A0A847Q9Z9-F1
#
_cell.length_a   1.000
_cell.length_b   1.000
_cell.length_c   1.000
_cell.angle_alpha   90.00
_cell.angle_beta   90.00
_cell.angle_gamma   90.00
#
_symmetry.space_group_name_H-M   'P 1'
#
loop_
_entity.id
_entity.type
_entity.pdbx_description
1 polymer ?
#
loop_
_entity_poly.entity_id
_entity_poly.type
_entity_poly.pdbx_seq_one_letter_code
_entity_poly.pdbx_strand_id
1 'polypeptide(L)'
;MDFIYYASLIMTSVMLFMIFKMGQRNRKAKKLVDLVNIFDNKEIFFKETDFYIETINDDEFVSKALILKIWGLIYYEKYDEIIDTAKRIDFTKLIKKSKKGYSVELNEDSMYYYLLACQNALYSKNKIDLMKQLDDLFNIKEEVKDTLVYALYEANKKFYYKEDDLGEKFYKDILDGNYNQYDYSKRLIGLYKNITTVMLSRLYIDKDRLEEFDKLKEDLKFFSKSKIGKRFIQELKITKYLKEKE
;
A
#
# COMPACT_ATOMS: atom_id res chain seq x y z
N MET A 1 34.07 24.85 32.62
CA MET A 1 33.85 23.38 32.57
C MET A 1 32.36 23.04 32.44
N ASP A 2 31.45 23.92 32.86
CA ASP A 2 30.02 23.64 32.94
C ASP A 2 29.30 23.55 31.58
N PHE A 3 29.68 24.38 30.60
CA PHE A 3 29.00 24.40 29.29
C PHE A 3 29.11 23.06 28.51
N ILE A 4 30.29 22.42 28.55
CA ILE A 4 30.53 21.13 27.89
C ILE A 4 29.74 20.00 28.58
N TYR A 5 29.63 20.08 29.91
CA TYR A 5 28.83 19.13 30.70
C TYR A 5 27.32 19.27 30.43
N TYR A 6 26.80 20.50 30.38
CA TYR A 6 25.40 20.77 30.02
C TYR A 6 25.07 20.37 28.58
N ALA A 7 25.97 20.65 27.63
CA ALA A 7 25.80 20.23 26.23
C ALA A 7 25.77 18.70 26.08
N SER A 8 26.63 17.97 26.81
CA SER A 8 26.66 16.50 26.83
C SER A 8 25.38 15.90 27.44
N LEU A 9 24.87 16.50 28.51
CA LEU A 9 23.65 16.06 29.19
C LEU A 9 22.41 16.26 28.29
N ILE A 10 22.31 17.40 27.60
CA ILE A 10 21.26 17.67 26.61
C ILE A 10 21.32 16.66 25.45
N MET A 11 22.50 16.39 24.90
CA MET A 11 22.65 15.41 23.81
C MET A 11 22.23 14.00 24.23
N THR A 12 22.58 13.58 25.44
CA THR A 12 22.21 12.25 25.96
C THR A 12 20.70 12.15 26.20
N SER A 13 20.07 13.20 26.73
CA SER A 13 18.60 13.26 26.87
C SER A 13 17.88 13.23 25.52
N VAL A 14 18.41 13.91 24.50
CA VAL A 14 17.86 13.87 23.13
C VAL A 14 18.00 12.47 22.53
N MET A 15 19.15 11.80 22.70
CA MET A 15 19.36 10.43 22.22
C MET A 15 18.45 9.42 22.92
N LEU A 16 18.30 9.50 24.25
CA LEU A 16 17.38 8.65 25.01
C LEU A 16 15.93 8.88 24.60
N PHE A 17 15.54 10.13 24.36
CA PHE A 17 14.22 10.47 23.83
C PHE A 17 13.99 9.91 22.43
N MET A 18 15.01 9.95 21.55
CA MET A 18 14.95 9.35 20.21
C MET A 18 14.84 7.82 20.28
N ILE A 19 15.63 7.16 21.12
CA ILE A 19 15.56 5.70 21.35
C ILE A 19 14.18 5.31 21.91
N PHE A 20 13.67 6.08 22.87
CA PHE A 20 12.35 5.85 23.45
C PHE A 20 11.23 6.06 22.43
N LYS A 21 11.29 7.13 21.62
CA LYS A 21 10.35 7.37 20.51
C LYS A 21 10.40 6.25 19.47
N MET A 22 11.59 5.76 19.11
CA MET A 22 11.74 4.60 18.22
C MET A 22 11.15 3.34 18.86
N GLY A 23 11.39 3.08 20.15
CA GLY A 23 10.81 1.97 20.88
C GLY A 23 9.28 2.01 20.94
N GLN A 24 8.70 3.19 21.20
CA GLN A 24 7.25 3.38 21.18
C GLN A 24 6.67 3.18 19.78
N ARG A 25 7.28 3.76 18.75
CA ARG A 25 6.87 3.56 17.35
C ARG A 25 6.90 2.08 16.98
N ASN A 26 7.95 1.35 17.37
CA ASN A 26 8.08 -0.09 17.11
C ASN A 26 6.97 -0.90 17.79
N ARG A 27 6.60 -0.57 19.04
CA ARG A 27 5.47 -1.22 19.74
C ARG A 27 4.14 -0.96 19.04
N LYS A 28 3.89 0.29 18.63
CA LYS A 28 2.68 0.68 17.90
C LYS A 28 2.60 -0.03 16.54
N ALA A 29 3.73 -0.12 15.83
CA ALA A 29 3.85 -0.85 14.57
C ALA A 29 3.64 -2.36 14.74
N LYS A 30 4.17 -2.95 15.81
CA LYS A 30 3.93 -4.36 16.14
C LYS A 30 2.43 -4.65 16.31
N LYS A 31 1.70 -3.80 17.04
CA LYS A 31 0.25 -3.94 17.20
C LYS A 31 -0.49 -3.90 15.86
N LEU A 32 -0.09 -3.05 14.91
CA LEU A 32 -0.68 -3.05 13.56
C LEU A 32 -0.40 -4.36 12.81
N VAL A 33 0.80 -4.93 12.94
CA VAL A 33 1.13 -6.24 12.37
C VAL A 33 0.27 -7.34 13.01
N ASP A 34 0.05 -7.28 14.32
CA ASP A 34 -0.83 -8.22 15.03
C ASP A 34 -2.27 -8.15 14.50
N LEU A 35 -2.79 -6.95 14.17
CA LEU A 35 -4.09 -6.79 13.50
C LEU A 35 -4.15 -7.49 12.14
N VAL A 36 -3.08 -7.40 11.33
CA VAL A 36 -2.99 -8.10 10.04
C VAL A 36 -2.95 -9.63 10.23
N ASN A 37 -2.35 -10.12 11.31
CA ASN A 37 -2.26 -11.55 11.59
C ASN A 37 -3.62 -12.17 11.99
N ILE A 38 -4.49 -11.40 12.64
CA ILE A 38 -5.85 -11.82 13.01
C ILE A 38 -6.89 -11.54 11.92
N PHE A 39 -6.46 -11.03 10.77
CA PHE A 39 -7.33 -10.58 9.68
C PHE A 39 -8.30 -11.64 9.17
N ASP A 40 -7.99 -12.94 9.32
CA ASP A 40 -8.87 -14.01 8.86
C ASP A 40 -10.11 -14.20 9.77
N ASN A 41 -10.12 -13.64 10.99
CA ASN A 41 -11.27 -13.65 11.89
C ASN A 41 -11.99 -12.28 11.91
N LYS A 42 -13.15 -12.20 11.24
CA LYS A 42 -13.92 -10.96 11.04
C LYS A 42 -14.21 -10.21 12.33
N GLU A 43 -14.78 -10.90 13.32
CA GLU A 43 -15.26 -10.27 14.55
C GLU A 43 -14.12 -9.76 15.40
N ILE A 44 -13.08 -10.58 15.58
CA ILE A 44 -11.89 -10.19 16.34
C ILE A 44 -11.15 -9.05 15.63
N PHE A 45 -11.00 -9.12 14.30
CA PHE A 45 -10.33 -8.09 13.53
C PHE A 45 -10.98 -6.71 13.71
N PHE A 46 -12.30 -6.59 13.51
CA PHE A 46 -12.98 -5.30 13.64
C PHE A 46 -12.96 -4.80 15.08
N LYS A 47 -13.22 -5.67 16.07
CA LYS A 47 -13.18 -5.31 17.49
C LYS A 47 -11.81 -4.75 17.89
N GLU A 48 -10.73 -5.46 17.57
CA GLU A 48 -9.37 -5.06 17.95
C GLU A 48 -8.91 -3.82 17.16
N THR A 49 -9.33 -3.67 15.91
CA THR A 49 -9.01 -2.48 15.11
C THR A 49 -9.72 -1.24 15.65
N ASP A 50 -11.00 -1.34 15.99
CA ASP A 50 -11.76 -0.24 16.56
C ASP A 50 -11.24 0.14 17.95
N PHE A 51 -10.95 -0.84 18.80
CA PHE A 51 -10.30 -0.61 20.09
C PHE A 51 -8.94 0.07 19.93
N TYR A 52 -8.13 -0.34 18.95
CA TYR A 52 -6.85 0.31 18.67
C TYR A 52 -7.04 1.77 18.26
N ILE A 53 -7.97 2.06 17.35
CA ILE A 53 -8.27 3.42 16.87
C ILE A 53 -8.73 4.33 18.02
N GLU A 54 -9.57 3.83 18.92
CA GLU A 54 -10.12 4.60 20.04
C GLU A 54 -9.08 4.87 21.15
N THR A 55 -8.11 3.97 21.32
CA THR A 55 -7.15 4.04 22.44
C THR A 55 -5.78 4.60 22.06
N ILE A 56 -5.44 4.64 20.77
CA ILE A 56 -4.14 5.13 20.33
C ILE A 56 -4.09 6.66 20.27
N ASN A 57 -3.28 7.27 21.13
CA ASN A 57 -3.03 8.71 21.10
C ASN A 57 -1.89 9.06 20.13
N ASP A 58 -2.09 8.78 18.84
CA ASP A 58 -1.13 9.09 17.76
C ASP A 58 -1.82 9.09 16.38
N ASP A 59 -2.05 10.28 15.82
CA ASP A 59 -2.80 10.47 14.55
C ASP A 59 -2.21 9.68 13.36
N GLU A 60 -0.88 9.48 13.33
CA GLU A 60 -0.23 8.67 12.30
C GLU A 60 -0.77 7.24 12.37
N PHE A 61 -0.76 6.65 13.57
CA PHE A 61 -1.20 5.27 13.79
C PHE A 61 -2.72 5.11 13.74
N VAL A 62 -3.49 6.13 14.10
CA VAL A 62 -4.94 6.18 13.83
C VAL A 62 -5.18 6.05 12.33
N SER A 63 -4.51 6.86 11.51
CA SER A 63 -4.67 6.86 10.05
C SER A 63 -4.27 5.50 9.44
N LYS A 64 -3.17 4.89 9.92
CA LYS A 64 -2.78 3.53 9.50
C LYS A 64 -3.86 2.49 9.83
N ALA A 65 -4.41 2.52 11.03
CA ALA A 65 -5.43 1.57 11.47
C ALA A 65 -6.75 1.75 10.70
N LEU A 66 -7.15 2.99 10.40
CA LEU A 66 -8.30 3.29 9.55
C LEU A 66 -8.13 2.74 8.13
N ILE A 67 -6.93 2.85 7.53
CA ILE A 67 -6.64 2.24 6.22
C ILE A 67 -6.75 0.72 6.28
N LEU A 68 -6.23 0.07 7.32
CA LEU A 68 -6.40 -1.37 7.52
C LEU A 68 -7.88 -1.74 7.73
N LYS A 69 -8.66 -0.91 8.44
CA LYS A 69 -10.10 -1.10 8.60
C LYS A 69 -10.79 -1.06 7.24
N ILE A 70 -10.50 -0.09 6.37
CA ILE A 70 -11.04 -0.03 5.00
C ILE A 70 -10.73 -1.31 4.24
N TRP A 71 -9.49 -1.79 4.30
CA TRP A 71 -9.11 -3.05 3.65
C TRP A 71 -9.94 -4.24 4.15
N GLY A 72 -10.18 -4.32 5.47
CA GLY A 72 -11.08 -5.31 6.07
C GLY A 72 -12.53 -5.14 5.66
N LEU A 73 -13.05 -3.91 5.61
CA LEU A 73 -14.41 -3.62 5.15
C LEU A 73 -14.63 -4.08 3.71
N ILE A 74 -13.68 -3.85 2.81
CA ILE A 74 -13.73 -4.33 1.42
C ILE A 74 -13.71 -5.86 1.37
N TYR A 75 -12.82 -6.48 2.14
CA TYR A 75 -12.68 -7.94 2.15
C TYR A 75 -13.94 -8.65 2.66
N TYR A 76 -14.53 -8.12 3.74
CA TYR A 76 -15.75 -8.66 4.35
C TYR A 76 -17.04 -8.06 3.78
N GLU A 77 -16.93 -7.32 2.67
CA GLU A 77 -18.03 -6.76 1.89
C GLU A 77 -18.98 -5.83 2.66
N LYS A 78 -18.43 -5.12 3.66
CA LYS A 78 -19.13 -4.10 4.47
C LYS A 78 -18.96 -2.71 3.84
N TYR A 79 -19.51 -2.51 2.66
CA TYR A 79 -19.21 -1.32 1.85
C TYR A 79 -19.76 -0.01 2.42
N ASP A 80 -20.89 -0.06 3.12
CA ASP A 80 -21.59 1.13 3.63
C ASP A 80 -20.75 1.92 4.65
N GLU A 81 -19.83 1.25 5.35
CA GLU A 81 -18.96 1.88 6.36
C GLU A 81 -17.68 2.49 5.75
N ILE A 82 -17.38 2.25 4.47
CA ILE A 82 -16.06 2.57 3.88
C ILE A 82 -15.83 4.08 3.78
N ILE A 83 -16.80 4.83 3.26
CA ILE A 83 -16.64 6.27 3.02
C ILE A 83 -16.52 7.03 4.34
N ASP A 84 -17.32 6.71 5.34
CA ASP A 84 -17.26 7.36 6.64
C ASP A 84 -15.97 6.99 7.39
N THR A 85 -15.46 5.78 7.19
CA THR A 85 -14.12 5.40 7.67
C THR A 85 -13.03 6.21 6.95
N ALA A 86 -13.14 6.38 5.63
CA ALA A 86 -12.14 7.08 4.82
C ALA A 86 -12.05 8.58 5.13
N LYS A 87 -13.17 9.26 5.39
CA LYS A 87 -13.21 10.68 5.79
C LYS A 87 -12.44 10.98 7.08
N ARG A 88 -12.21 9.97 7.93
CA ARG A 88 -11.48 10.10 9.21
C ARG A 88 -9.97 9.98 9.04
N ILE A 89 -9.48 9.60 7.87
CA ILE A 89 -8.04 9.43 7.63
C ILE A 89 -7.41 10.81 7.42
N ASP A 90 -6.35 11.09 8.17
CA ASP A 90 -5.50 12.26 7.92
C ASP A 90 -4.23 11.82 7.19
N PHE A 91 -4.27 11.88 5.86
CA PHE A 91 -3.15 11.48 5.01
C PHE A 91 -1.90 12.36 5.23
N THR A 92 -2.06 13.59 5.71
CA THR A 92 -0.92 14.49 5.97
C THR A 92 -0.01 13.96 7.08
N LYS A 93 -0.55 13.12 7.98
CA LYS A 93 0.20 12.44 9.05
C LYS A 93 1.02 11.26 8.54
N LEU A 94 0.71 10.77 7.35
CA LEU A 94 1.40 9.64 6.72
C LEU A 94 2.60 10.07 5.88
N ILE A 95 2.81 11.37 5.68
CA ILE A 95 3.96 11.91 4.95
C ILE A 95 4.89 12.69 5.88
N LYS A 96 6.17 12.74 5.52
CA LYS A 96 7.15 13.60 6.17
C LYS A 96 7.84 14.48 5.16
N LYS A 97 8.03 15.75 5.50
CA LYS A 97 8.85 16.65 4.69
C LYS A 97 10.29 16.14 4.63
N SER A 98 10.81 16.02 3.43
CA SER A 98 12.19 15.60 3.12
C SER A 98 12.91 16.76 2.42
N LYS A 99 14.23 16.61 2.20
CA LYS A 99 15.01 17.60 1.42
C LYS A 99 14.57 17.69 -0.05
N LYS A 100 13.91 16.65 -0.56
CA LYS A 100 13.44 16.54 -1.96
C LYS A 100 11.94 16.82 -2.11
N GLY A 101 11.24 17.22 -1.04
CA GLY A 101 9.79 17.41 -1.06
C GLY A 101 9.14 16.67 0.10
N TYR A 102 8.34 15.65 -0.19
CA TYR A 102 7.73 14.78 0.81
C TYR A 102 8.19 13.34 0.62
N SER A 103 8.26 12.60 1.72
CA SER A 103 8.59 11.18 1.74
C SER A 103 7.50 10.40 2.44
N VAL A 104 7.15 9.27 1.84
CA VAL A 104 6.24 8.26 2.40
C VAL A 104 7.00 7.10 3.04
N GLU A 105 8.34 7.08 3.04
CA GLU A 105 9.17 5.89 3.32
C GLU A 105 8.78 5.11 4.59
N LEU A 106 8.38 5.81 5.65
CA LEU A 106 8.00 5.20 6.93
C LEU A 106 6.56 4.65 6.98
N ASN A 107 5.73 5.04 6.02
CA ASN A 107 4.28 4.79 5.95
C ASN A 107 3.84 4.29 4.56
N GLU A 108 4.81 3.89 3.75
CA GLU A 108 4.60 3.42 2.39
C GLU A 108 3.79 2.11 2.36
N ASP A 109 3.83 1.34 3.45
CA ASP A 109 2.94 0.22 3.72
C ASP A 109 1.45 0.62 3.70
N SER A 110 1.14 1.75 4.32
CA SER A 110 -0.22 2.28 4.42
C SER A 110 -0.68 2.85 3.07
N MET A 111 0.22 3.54 2.36
CA MET A 111 -0.03 3.99 0.99
C MET A 111 -0.28 2.80 0.05
N TYR A 112 0.50 1.73 0.17
CA TYR A 112 0.28 0.49 -0.58
C TYR A 112 -1.13 -0.07 -0.34
N TYR A 113 -1.58 -0.17 0.92
CA TYR A 113 -2.91 -0.71 1.22
C TYR A 113 -4.01 0.17 0.62
N TYR A 114 -3.94 1.49 0.80
CA TYR A 114 -4.98 2.40 0.36
C TYR A 114 -5.02 2.57 -1.17
N LEU A 115 -3.86 2.84 -1.79
CA LEU A 115 -3.76 3.18 -3.21
C LEU A 115 -3.71 1.95 -4.12
N LEU A 116 -3.17 0.81 -3.67
CA LEU A 116 -3.00 -0.36 -4.53
C LEU A 116 -3.92 -1.51 -4.12
N ALA A 117 -3.82 -2.00 -2.88
CA ALA A 117 -4.54 -3.22 -2.46
C ALA A 117 -6.07 -3.01 -2.42
N CYS A 118 -6.54 -1.93 -1.79
CA CYS A 118 -7.97 -1.62 -1.70
C CYS A 118 -8.59 -1.38 -3.09
N GLN A 119 -7.87 -0.66 -3.95
CA GLN A 119 -8.32 -0.35 -5.31
C GLN A 119 -8.45 -1.61 -6.17
N ASN A 120 -7.45 -2.50 -6.12
CA ASN A 120 -7.50 -3.77 -6.83
C ASN A 120 -8.65 -4.67 -6.34
N ALA A 121 -8.84 -4.75 -5.03
CA ALA A 121 -9.91 -5.52 -4.43
C ALA A 121 -11.30 -4.98 -4.83
N LEU A 122 -11.50 -3.67 -4.78
CA LEU A 122 -12.75 -3.03 -5.23
C LEU A 122 -13.01 -3.24 -6.71
N TYR A 123 -11.98 -3.10 -7.56
CA TYR A 123 -12.09 -3.38 -8.99
C TYR A 123 -12.55 -4.82 -9.25
N SER A 124 -11.94 -5.80 -8.57
CA SER A 124 -12.31 -7.22 -8.72
C SER A 124 -13.77 -7.53 -8.35
N LYS A 125 -14.35 -6.69 -7.49
CA LYS A 125 -15.72 -6.76 -6.99
C LYS A 125 -16.68 -5.80 -7.73
N ASN A 126 -16.24 -5.20 -8.84
CA ASN A 126 -17.00 -4.24 -9.65
C ASN A 126 -17.51 -3.02 -8.86
N LYS A 127 -16.77 -2.54 -7.86
CA LYS A 127 -17.13 -1.37 -7.03
C LYS A 127 -16.42 -0.10 -7.50
N ILE A 128 -16.55 0.21 -8.80
CA ILE A 128 -15.85 1.33 -9.46
C ILE A 128 -16.24 2.69 -8.85
N ASP A 129 -17.53 2.90 -8.52
CA ASP A 129 -17.97 4.17 -7.91
C ASP A 129 -17.35 4.41 -6.54
N LEU A 130 -17.13 3.33 -5.78
CA LEU A 130 -16.49 3.41 -4.46
C LEU A 130 -14.99 3.70 -4.60
N MET A 131 -14.34 3.17 -5.64
CA MET A 131 -12.94 3.51 -5.96
C MET A 131 -12.79 5.00 -6.25
N LYS A 132 -13.68 5.57 -7.07
CA LYS A 132 -13.68 7.01 -7.39
C LYS A 132 -13.87 7.86 -6.14
N GLN A 133 -14.83 7.51 -5.29
CA GLN A 133 -15.04 8.24 -4.03
C GLN A 133 -13.85 8.17 -3.09
N LEU A 134 -13.14 7.03 -3.01
CA LEU A 134 -11.89 6.94 -2.25
C LEU A 134 -10.76 7.79 -2.87
N ASP A 135 -10.65 7.81 -4.21
CA ASP A 135 -9.69 8.66 -4.92
C ASP A 135 -9.93 10.16 -4.63
N ASP A 136 -11.19 10.59 -4.57
CA ASP A 136 -11.57 11.97 -4.25
C ASP A 136 -11.20 12.36 -2.80
N LEU A 137 -11.23 11.40 -1.87
CA LEU A 137 -10.84 11.61 -0.48
C LEU A 137 -9.32 11.61 -0.26
N PHE A 138 -8.54 11.12 -1.23
CA PHE A 138 -7.08 11.14 -1.17
C PHE A 138 -6.55 12.54 -1.52
N ASN A 139 -6.27 13.34 -0.49
CA ASN A 139 -6.06 14.78 -0.62
C ASN A 139 -4.59 15.24 -0.66
N ILE A 140 -3.62 14.33 -0.73
CA ILE A 140 -2.18 14.63 -0.74
C ILE A 140 -1.48 14.28 -2.06
N LYS A 141 -2.23 14.26 -3.16
CA LYS A 141 -1.77 13.81 -4.49
C LYS A 141 -0.51 14.55 -4.95
N GLU A 142 -0.48 15.87 -4.77
CA GLU A 142 0.65 16.71 -5.17
C GLU A 142 1.90 16.45 -4.32
N GLU A 143 1.74 16.14 -3.05
CA GLU A 143 2.84 15.85 -2.13
C GLU A 143 3.48 14.50 -2.44
N VAL A 144 2.69 13.51 -2.88
CA VAL A 144 3.19 12.15 -3.15
C VAL A 144 3.44 11.86 -4.63
N LYS A 145 3.29 12.86 -5.52
CA LYS A 145 3.37 12.65 -6.98
C LYS A 145 4.67 12.03 -7.47
N ASP A 146 5.77 12.32 -6.78
CA ASP A 146 7.10 11.82 -7.13
C ASP A 146 7.40 10.46 -6.46
N THR A 147 6.43 9.84 -5.78
CA THR A 147 6.60 8.52 -5.14
C THR A 147 6.22 7.39 -6.09
N LEU A 148 6.94 6.27 -6.01
CA LEU A 148 6.68 5.12 -6.89
C LEU A 148 5.31 4.49 -6.63
N VAL A 149 4.86 4.46 -5.38
CA VAL A 149 3.55 3.92 -5.01
C VAL A 149 2.41 4.71 -5.66
N TYR A 150 2.53 6.04 -5.72
CA TYR A 150 1.52 6.88 -6.35
C TYR A 150 1.57 6.80 -7.88
N ALA A 151 2.77 6.78 -8.47
CA ALA A 151 2.92 6.60 -9.91
C ALA A 151 2.34 5.25 -10.39
N LEU A 152 2.57 4.17 -9.63
CA LEU A 152 1.97 2.86 -9.90
C LEU A 152 0.44 2.87 -9.70
N TYR A 153 -0.05 3.61 -8.71
CA TYR A 153 -1.49 3.81 -8.52
C TYR A 153 -2.14 4.48 -9.73
N GLU A 154 -1.56 5.57 -10.22
CA GLU A 154 -2.06 6.27 -11.42
C GLU A 154 -2.02 5.38 -12.66
N ALA A 155 -0.96 4.58 -12.86
CA ALA A 155 -0.92 3.58 -13.93
C ALA A 155 -2.03 2.52 -13.79
N ASN A 156 -2.27 2.04 -12.57
CA ASN A 156 -3.34 1.08 -12.30
C ASN A 156 -4.74 1.67 -12.52
N LYS A 157 -4.96 2.95 -12.20
CA LYS A 157 -6.23 3.64 -12.51
C LYS A 157 -6.53 3.61 -14.01
N LYS A 158 -5.53 3.87 -14.87
CA LYS A 158 -5.70 3.78 -16.33
C LYS A 158 -6.18 2.38 -16.74
N PHE A 159 -5.61 1.33 -16.16
CA PHE A 159 -6.07 -0.04 -16.38
C PHE A 159 -7.51 -0.28 -15.89
N TYR A 160 -7.86 0.20 -14.70
CA TYR A 160 -9.18 0.01 -14.08
C TYR A 160 -10.28 0.77 -14.81
N TYR A 161 -10.03 2.01 -15.22
CA TYR A 161 -10.99 2.89 -15.88
C TYR A 161 -10.99 2.80 -17.40
N LYS A 162 -10.11 1.97 -17.97
CA LYS A 162 -9.98 1.74 -19.42
C LYS A 162 -9.58 3.01 -20.18
N GLU A 163 -8.55 3.69 -19.68
CA GLU A 163 -8.03 4.95 -20.19
C GLU A 163 -6.62 4.80 -20.78
N ASP A 164 -6.25 5.71 -21.69
CA ASP A 164 -4.93 5.79 -22.33
C ASP A 164 -4.41 4.44 -22.87
N ASP A 165 -3.13 4.11 -22.58
CA ASP A 165 -2.46 2.85 -22.89
C ASP A 165 -2.69 1.77 -21.82
N LEU A 166 -3.66 1.99 -20.92
CA LEU A 166 -3.96 1.15 -19.76
C LEU A 166 -2.78 0.99 -18.79
N GLY A 167 -1.82 1.93 -18.81
CA GLY A 167 -0.62 1.89 -17.98
C GLY A 167 0.50 0.97 -18.52
N GLU A 168 0.34 0.37 -19.70
CA GLU A 168 1.27 -0.62 -20.25
C GLU A 168 2.71 -0.12 -20.34
N LYS A 169 2.92 1.12 -20.82
CA LYS A 169 4.27 1.69 -20.93
C LYS A 169 4.94 1.81 -19.57
N PHE A 170 4.21 2.33 -18.58
CA PHE A 170 4.72 2.46 -17.22
C PHE A 170 5.12 1.09 -16.65
N TYR A 171 4.30 0.06 -16.85
CA TYR A 171 4.62 -1.27 -16.36
C TYR A 171 5.93 -1.82 -16.96
N LYS A 172 6.15 -1.63 -18.27
CA LYS A 172 7.40 -2.03 -18.92
C LYS A 172 8.59 -1.26 -18.36
N ASP A 173 8.46 0.06 -18.22
CA ASP A 173 9.50 0.91 -17.63
C ASP A 173 9.90 0.44 -16.22
N ILE A 174 8.94 0.08 -15.37
CA ILE A 174 9.23 -0.43 -14.03
C ILE A 174 10.00 -1.77 -14.07
N LEU A 175 9.61 -2.69 -14.95
CA LEU A 175 10.29 -3.99 -15.06
C LEU A 175 11.72 -3.84 -15.61
N ASP A 176 11.91 -2.93 -16.57
CA ASP A 176 13.19 -2.63 -17.22
C ASP A 176 14.17 -1.84 -16.33
N GLY A 177 13.73 -1.31 -15.18
CA GLY A 177 14.59 -0.56 -14.26
C GLY A 177 14.47 0.96 -14.36
N ASN A 178 13.55 1.48 -15.17
CA ASN A 178 13.39 2.90 -15.50
C ASN A 178 12.50 3.64 -14.48
N TYR A 179 12.89 3.59 -13.20
CA TYR A 179 12.13 4.19 -12.09
C TYR A 179 12.97 5.00 -11.10
N ASN A 180 14.20 5.35 -11.47
CA ASN A 180 15.13 6.09 -10.62
C ASN A 180 14.67 7.52 -10.28
N GLN A 181 13.72 8.05 -11.05
CA GLN A 181 13.10 9.35 -10.82
C GLN A 181 12.15 9.36 -9.63
N TYR A 182 11.68 8.20 -9.17
CA TYR A 182 10.70 8.11 -8.09
C TYR A 182 11.36 7.88 -6.72
N ASP A 183 10.78 8.47 -5.69
CA ASP A 183 11.10 8.18 -4.29
C ASP A 183 10.33 6.93 -3.82
N TYR A 184 11.05 5.97 -3.19
CA TYR A 184 10.46 4.74 -2.66
C TYR A 184 11.40 4.05 -1.67
N SER A 185 10.84 3.21 -0.79
CA SER A 185 11.60 2.31 0.06
C SER A 185 12.22 1.19 -0.76
N LYS A 186 13.56 1.07 -0.74
CA LYS A 186 14.28 -0.02 -1.41
C LYS A 186 13.82 -1.42 -0.97
N ARG A 187 13.19 -1.54 0.20
CA ARG A 187 12.63 -2.81 0.69
C ARG A 187 11.35 -3.23 -0.04
N LEU A 188 10.64 -2.28 -0.65
CA LEU A 188 9.35 -2.50 -1.33
C LEU A 188 9.48 -2.62 -2.85
N ILE A 189 10.65 -2.36 -3.44
CA ILE A 189 10.81 -2.43 -4.90
C ILE A 189 10.43 -3.79 -5.49
N GLY A 190 10.78 -4.88 -4.81
CA GLY A 190 10.39 -6.23 -5.23
C GLY A 190 8.86 -6.40 -5.25
N LEU A 191 8.15 -5.81 -4.29
CA LEU A 191 6.70 -5.83 -4.25
C LEU A 191 6.10 -5.03 -5.42
N TYR A 192 6.62 -3.84 -5.73
CA TYR A 192 6.11 -3.04 -6.85
C TYR A 192 6.36 -3.68 -8.20
N LYS A 193 7.53 -4.31 -8.40
CA LYS A 193 7.79 -5.11 -9.60
C LYS A 193 6.82 -6.28 -9.70
N ASN A 194 6.57 -7.01 -8.61
CA ASN A 194 5.61 -8.11 -8.60
C ASN A 194 4.17 -7.66 -8.94
N ILE A 195 3.72 -6.54 -8.38
CA ILE A 195 2.40 -5.96 -8.71
C ILE A 195 2.37 -5.54 -10.18
N THR A 196 3.44 -4.89 -10.66
CA THR A 196 3.58 -4.50 -12.07
C THR A 196 3.48 -5.71 -12.99
N THR A 197 4.18 -6.80 -12.67
CA THR A 197 4.11 -8.07 -13.40
C THR A 197 2.66 -8.56 -13.45
N VAL A 198 1.96 -8.58 -12.31
CA VAL A 198 0.55 -9.00 -12.24
C VAL A 198 -0.36 -8.15 -13.13
N MET A 199 -0.23 -6.81 -13.08
CA MET A 199 -1.02 -5.89 -13.90
C MET A 199 -0.74 -6.07 -15.39
N LEU A 200 0.54 -6.13 -15.77
CA LEU A 200 0.96 -6.33 -17.16
C LEU A 200 0.51 -7.69 -17.70
N SER A 201 0.58 -8.74 -16.89
CA SER A 201 0.09 -10.07 -17.25
C SER A 201 -1.42 -10.08 -17.50
N ARG A 202 -2.22 -9.42 -16.65
CA ARG A 202 -3.66 -9.27 -16.88
C ARG A 202 -3.92 -8.56 -18.21
N LEU A 203 -3.16 -7.50 -18.49
CA LEU A 203 -3.27 -6.73 -19.71
C LEU A 203 -2.88 -7.55 -20.96
N TYR A 204 -1.86 -8.40 -20.87
CA TYR A 204 -1.52 -9.33 -21.96
C TYR A 204 -2.63 -10.35 -22.21
N ILE A 205 -3.20 -10.91 -21.15
CA ILE A 205 -4.37 -11.79 -21.25
C ILE A 205 -5.56 -11.06 -21.91
N ASP A 206 -5.87 -9.83 -21.50
CA ASP A 206 -6.98 -9.05 -22.05
C ASP A 206 -6.81 -8.72 -23.55
N LYS A 207 -5.57 -8.69 -24.05
CA LYS A 207 -5.24 -8.40 -25.45
C LYS A 207 -4.83 -9.65 -26.26
N ASP A 208 -5.13 -10.86 -25.75
CA ASP A 208 -4.75 -12.15 -26.37
C ASP A 208 -3.25 -12.31 -26.69
N ARG A 209 -2.39 -11.65 -25.92
CA ARG A 209 -0.91 -11.69 -26.03
C ARG A 209 -0.30 -12.74 -25.12
N LEU A 210 -0.67 -14.00 -25.35
CA LEU A 210 -0.30 -15.11 -24.47
C LEU A 210 1.20 -15.44 -24.48
N GLU A 211 1.90 -15.20 -25.59
CA GLU A 211 3.35 -15.38 -25.66
C GLU A 211 4.11 -14.42 -24.73
N GLU A 212 3.68 -13.15 -24.66
CA GLU A 212 4.26 -12.21 -23.69
C GLU A 212 3.85 -12.53 -22.25
N PHE A 213 2.64 -13.05 -22.04
CA PHE A 213 2.21 -13.54 -20.72
C PHE A 213 3.10 -14.70 -20.24
N ASP A 214 3.41 -15.66 -21.11
CA ASP A 214 4.19 -16.85 -20.73
C ASP A 214 5.59 -16.49 -20.23
N LYS A 215 6.19 -15.40 -20.74
CA LYS A 215 7.47 -14.86 -20.25
C LYS A 215 7.42 -14.40 -18.79
N LEU A 216 6.26 -14.03 -18.28
CA LEU A 216 6.04 -13.54 -16.91
C LEU A 216 5.56 -14.64 -15.94
N LYS A 217 5.28 -15.84 -16.45
CA LYS A 217 4.60 -16.90 -15.70
C LYS A 217 5.36 -17.36 -14.46
N GLU A 218 6.68 -17.49 -14.54
CA GLU A 218 7.52 -17.93 -13.42
C GLU A 218 7.57 -16.89 -12.29
N ASP A 219 7.64 -15.60 -12.62
CA ASP A 219 7.55 -14.51 -11.64
C ASP A 219 6.20 -14.50 -10.93
N LEU A 220 5.11 -14.71 -11.68
CA LEU A 220 3.76 -14.84 -11.10
C LEU A 220 3.64 -16.06 -10.18
N LYS A 221 4.18 -17.22 -10.58
CA LYS A 221 4.22 -18.43 -9.75
C LYS A 221 5.00 -18.17 -8.46
N PHE A 222 6.16 -17.52 -8.54
CA PHE A 222 6.95 -17.15 -7.36
C PHE A 222 6.15 -16.22 -6.44
N PHE A 223 5.58 -15.14 -6.98
CA PHE A 223 4.83 -14.17 -6.18
C PHE A 223 3.58 -14.77 -5.52
N SER A 224 2.93 -15.73 -6.18
CA SER A 224 1.74 -16.44 -5.68
C SER A 224 1.98 -17.22 -4.38
N LYS A 225 3.24 -17.49 -4.02
CA LYS A 225 3.61 -18.13 -2.74
C LYS A 225 3.35 -17.21 -1.53
N SER A 226 3.27 -15.89 -1.74
CA SER A 226 2.93 -14.93 -0.69
C SER A 226 1.41 -14.73 -0.57
N LYS A 227 0.91 -14.42 0.64
CA LYS A 227 -0.53 -14.11 0.84
C LYS A 227 -0.99 -12.95 -0.05
N ILE A 228 -0.16 -11.90 -0.14
CA ILE A 228 -0.42 -10.71 -0.96
C ILE A 228 -0.50 -11.08 -2.45
N GLY A 229 0.52 -11.78 -2.97
CA GLY A 229 0.57 -12.16 -4.38
C GLY A 229 -0.54 -13.11 -4.78
N LYS A 230 -0.86 -14.09 -3.93
CA LYS A 230 -2.02 -14.98 -4.14
C LYS A 230 -3.30 -14.19 -4.32
N ARG A 231 -3.55 -13.20 -3.45
CA ARG A 231 -4.75 -12.35 -3.51
C ARG A 231 -4.80 -11.51 -4.80
N PHE A 232 -3.74 -10.78 -5.11
CA PHE A 232 -3.68 -9.94 -6.33
C PHE A 232 -3.93 -10.75 -7.61
N ILE A 233 -3.32 -11.94 -7.72
CA ILE A 233 -3.48 -12.85 -8.86
C ILE A 233 -4.93 -13.37 -8.96
N GLN A 234 -5.56 -13.67 -7.82
CA GLN A 234 -6.95 -14.12 -7.76
C GLN A 234 -7.94 -13.01 -8.13
N GLU A 235 -7.76 -11.80 -7.58
CA GLU A 235 -8.59 -10.62 -7.83
C GLU A 235 -8.60 -10.23 -9.32
N LEU A 236 -7.47 -10.38 -10.02
CA LEU A 236 -7.38 -10.16 -11.47
C LEU A 236 -7.66 -11.42 -12.32
N LYS A 237 -8.13 -12.51 -11.70
CA LYS A 237 -8.53 -13.76 -12.38
C LYS A 237 -7.42 -14.35 -13.26
N ILE A 238 -6.16 -14.19 -12.85
CA ILE A 238 -4.98 -14.71 -13.55
C ILE A 238 -4.75 -16.19 -13.22
N THR A 239 -5.21 -16.67 -12.05
CA THR A 239 -4.96 -18.03 -11.55
C THR A 239 -5.23 -19.13 -12.58
N LYS A 240 -6.26 -18.99 -13.43
CA LYS A 240 -6.61 -19.99 -14.45
C LYS A 240 -5.57 -20.15 -15.55
N TYR A 241 -4.76 -19.11 -15.81
CA TYR A 241 -3.67 -19.13 -16.81
C TYR A 241 -2.34 -19.62 -16.24
N LEU A 242 -2.23 -19.70 -14.90
CA LEU A 242 -1.04 -20.21 -14.23
C LEU A 242 -1.00 -21.74 -14.11
N LYS A 243 -2.15 -22.40 -14.26
CA LYS A 243 -2.21 -23.86 -14.33
C LYS A 243 -1.44 -24.34 -15.56
N GLU A 244 -0.68 -25.41 -15.41
CA GLU A 244 -0.06 -26.08 -16.55
C GLU A 244 -1.18 -26.71 -17.40
N LYS A 245 -1.02 -26.70 -18.73
CA LYS A 245 -1.83 -27.57 -19.58
C LYS A 245 -1.39 -28.99 -19.20
N GLU A 246 -2.27 -29.72 -18.52
CA GLU A 246 -2.18 -31.18 -18.42
C GLU A 246 -2.22 -31.80 -19.81
#